data_AF-A0A972DJN7-F1
#
_entry.id   AF-A0A972DJN7-F1
#
_cell.length_a   1.000
_cell.length_b   1.000
_cell.length_c   1.000
_cell.angle_alpha   90.00
_cell.angle_beta   90.00
_cell.angle_gamma   90.00
#
_symmetry.space_group_name_H-M   'P 1'
#
loop_
_entity.id
_entity.type
_entity.pdbx_description
1 polymer ?
#
loop_
_entity_poly.entity_id
_entity_poly.type
_entity_poly.pdbx_seq_one_letter_code
_entity_poly.pdbx_strand_id
1 'polypeptide(L)'
;MDPSACSQRASDYSRNIARTYPYGIAYHHGSLYLVGWSPNHQEIRQWKVNRIEELHLEEFRFPWPEDFSLLAHLTRSSVFHGGG
;
A
#
# COMPACT_ATOMS: atom_id res chain seq x y z
N MET A 1 14.85 25.37 27.74
CA MET A 1 14.37 24.13 27.09
C MET A 1 12.99 24.44 26.54
N ASP A 2 12.83 24.45 25.23
CA ASP A 2 11.56 24.76 24.56
C ASP A 2 10.72 23.46 24.42
N PRO A 3 9.54 23.36 25.06
CA PRO A 3 8.67 22.18 24.97
C PRO A 3 7.98 22.01 23.61
N SER A 4 8.03 23.00 22.71
CA SER A 4 7.41 22.94 21.37
C SER A 4 8.15 21.97 20.42
N ALA A 5 9.48 21.84 20.59
CA ALA A 5 10.30 20.96 19.75
C ALA A 5 10.06 19.45 19.98
N CYS A 6 9.51 19.08 21.15
CA CYS A 6 9.20 17.68 21.47
C CYS A 6 7.86 17.23 20.87
N SER A 7 6.91 18.17 20.71
CA SER A 7 5.59 17.90 20.14
C SER A 7 5.65 17.60 18.63
N GLN A 8 6.53 18.30 17.91
CA GLN A 8 6.68 18.13 16.45
C GLN A 8 7.39 16.82 16.05
N ARG A 9 8.24 16.24 16.91
CA ARG A 9 8.92 14.97 16.61
C ARG A 9 8.05 13.72 16.81
N ALA A 10 6.95 13.84 17.57
CA ALA A 10 6.05 12.72 17.82
C ALA A 10 5.03 12.52 16.68
N SER A 11 4.73 13.56 15.89
CA SER A 11 3.80 13.48 14.75
C SER A 11 4.41 12.86 13.49
N ASP A 12 5.73 12.88 13.36
CA ASP A 12 6.44 12.31 12.19
C ASP A 12 6.64 10.78 12.29
N TYR A 13 6.29 10.16 13.43
CA TYR A 13 6.69 8.79 13.76
C TYR A 13 5.68 7.68 13.41
N SER A 14 4.63 7.95 12.63
CA SER A 14 3.77 6.86 12.13
C SER A 14 3.23 7.04 10.72
N ARG A 15 3.85 7.90 9.89
CA ARG A 15 3.51 7.95 8.48
C ARG A 15 4.20 6.78 7.77
N ASN A 16 3.46 5.70 7.53
CA ASN A 16 3.96 4.59 6.73
C ASN A 16 3.96 5.02 5.25
N ILE A 17 5.10 5.52 4.78
CA ILE A 17 5.29 5.86 3.37
C ILE A 17 5.69 4.59 2.63
N ALA A 18 4.84 4.15 1.71
CA ALA A 18 5.10 2.99 0.86
C ALA A 18 5.24 3.43 -0.60
N ARG A 19 6.37 3.05 -1.24
CA ARG A 19 6.49 3.07 -2.69
C ARG A 19 5.84 1.81 -3.27
N THR A 20 5.07 1.99 -4.33
CA THR A 20 4.38 0.91 -5.03
C THR A 20 4.29 1.19 -6.52
N TYR A 21 4.34 0.14 -7.32
CA TYR A 21 4.01 0.18 -8.74
C TYR A 21 2.60 -0.39 -8.92
N PRO A 22 1.58 0.47 -9.07
CA PRO A 22 0.19 0.05 -9.00
C PRO A 22 -0.20 -0.74 -10.25
N TYR A 23 -0.63 -1.98 -10.06
CA TYR A 23 -1.21 -2.77 -11.14
C TYR A 23 -2.70 -2.48 -11.29
N GLY A 24 -3.40 -2.22 -10.20
CA GLY A 24 -4.79 -1.82 -10.29
C GLY A 24 -5.46 -1.74 -8.95
N ILE A 25 -6.76 -1.46 -9.01
CA ILE A 25 -7.61 -1.37 -7.86
C ILE A 25 -8.64 -2.48 -7.95
N ALA A 26 -8.95 -3.11 -6.82
CA ALA A 26 -9.98 -4.12 -6.77
C ALA A 26 -10.82 -4.04 -5.51
N TYR A 27 -12.07 -4.46 -5.66
CA TYR A 27 -13.04 -4.52 -4.58
C TYR A 27 -13.15 -5.95 -4.05
N HIS A 28 -12.94 -6.13 -2.74
CA HIS A 28 -12.99 -7.43 -2.08
C HIS A 28 -13.40 -7.27 -0.61
N HIS A 29 -14.21 -8.19 -0.07
CA HIS A 29 -14.72 -8.15 1.31
C HIS A 29 -15.21 -6.76 1.79
N GLY A 30 -15.97 -6.05 0.95
CA GLY A 30 -16.54 -4.75 1.34
C GLY A 30 -15.55 -3.58 1.33
N SER A 31 -14.33 -3.76 0.85
CA SER A 31 -13.28 -2.73 0.83
C SER A 31 -12.55 -2.67 -0.50
N LEU A 32 -12.00 -1.49 -0.80
CA LEU A 32 -11.22 -1.24 -1.99
C LEU A 32 -9.72 -1.37 -1.67
N TYR A 33 -8.99 -2.13 -2.47
CA TYR A 33 -7.56 -2.39 -2.32
C TYR A 33 -6.81 -1.95 -3.56
N LEU A 34 -5.73 -1.20 -3.36
CA LEU A 34 -4.70 -0.98 -4.37
C LEU A 34 -3.77 -2.19 -4.37
N VAL A 35 -3.58 -2.82 -5.51
CA VAL A 35 -2.67 -3.96 -5.70
C VAL A 35 -1.50 -3.49 -6.56
N GLY A 36 -0.29 -3.80 -6.14
CA GLY A 36 0.91 -3.41 -6.85
C GLY A 36 2.17 -4.06 -6.33
N TRP A 37 3.25 -3.88 -7.07
CA TRP A 37 4.56 -4.35 -6.66
C TRP A 37 5.20 -3.39 -5.65
N SER A 38 5.67 -3.93 -4.53
CA SER A 38 6.44 -3.16 -3.56
C SER A 38 7.93 -3.35 -3.83
N PRO A 39 8.66 -2.34 -4.36
CA PRO A 39 10.11 -2.46 -4.56
C PRO A 39 10.87 -2.71 -3.25
N ASN A 40 10.37 -2.21 -2.13
CA ASN A 40 10.98 -2.39 -0.81
C ASN A 40 10.91 -3.84 -0.31
N HIS A 41 9.89 -4.60 -0.70
CA HIS A 41 9.65 -5.97 -0.24
C HIS A 41 9.85 -7.01 -1.34
N GLN A 42 10.06 -6.57 -2.59
CA GLN A 42 10.21 -7.41 -3.77
C GLN A 42 9.07 -8.43 -3.93
N GLU A 43 7.84 -7.99 -3.65
CA GLU A 43 6.65 -8.82 -3.78
C GLU A 43 5.42 -7.98 -4.12
N ILE A 44 4.36 -8.65 -4.56
CA ILE A 44 3.05 -8.03 -4.79
C ILE A 44 2.36 -7.86 -3.45
N ARG A 45 1.95 -6.63 -3.14
CA ARG A 45 1.25 -6.27 -1.91
C ARG A 45 -0.08 -5.59 -2.21
N GLN A 46 -0.91 -5.56 -1.19
CA GLN A 46 -2.21 -4.90 -1.20
C GLN A 46 -2.28 -3.83 -0.11
N TRP A 47 -2.77 -2.64 -0.47
CA TRP A 47 -3.00 -1.53 0.44
C TRP A 47 -4.48 -1.16 0.43
N LYS A 48 -5.10 -1.06 1.61
CA LYS A 48 -6.48 -0.58 1.70
C LYS A 48 -6.54 0.89 1.28
N VAL A 49 -7.34 1.19 0.26
CA VAL A 49 -7.44 2.57 -0.29
C VAL A 49 -7.94 3.55 0.77
N ASN A 50 -8.83 3.12 1.66
CA ASN A 50 -9.35 3.96 2.74
C ASN A 50 -8.33 4.29 3.86
N ARG A 51 -7.12 3.71 3.81
CA ARG A 51 -6.00 4.03 4.72
C ARG A 51 -4.95 4.93 4.08
N ILE A 52 -5.09 5.27 2.80
CA ILE A 52 -4.17 6.15 2.09
C ILE A 52 -4.59 7.59 2.38
N GLU A 53 -3.73 8.34 3.06
CA GLU A 53 -3.97 9.76 3.37
C GLU A 53 -3.50 10.70 2.25
N GLU A 54 -2.39 10.34 1.60
CA GLU A 54 -1.73 11.16 0.59
C GLU A 54 -1.10 10.26 -0.48
N LEU A 55 -1.07 10.73 -1.72
CA LEU A 55 -0.51 10.00 -2.86
C LEU A 55 0.34 10.94 -3.71
N HIS A 56 1.61 10.56 -3.92
CA HIS A 56 2.51 11.25 -4.82
C HIS A 56 2.75 10.38 -6.05
N LEU A 57 2.37 10.89 -7.22
CA LEU A 57 2.64 10.23 -8.49
C LEU A 57 4.05 10.59 -8.97
N GLU A 58 4.90 9.59 -9.13
CA GLU A 58 6.17 9.75 -9.85
C GLU A 58 5.92 9.41 -11.33
N GLU A 59 6.45 10.20 -12.28
CA GLU A 59 6.37 9.92 -13.73
C GLU A 59 7.35 8.80 -14.13
N PHE A 60 7.18 7.62 -13.51
CA PHE A 60 7.98 6.43 -13.76
C PHE A 60 7.15 5.37 -14.47
N ARG A 61 7.66 4.85 -15.59
CA ARG A 61 7.06 3.70 -16.27
C ARG A 61 7.67 2.42 -15.71
N PHE A 62 6.84 1.54 -15.18
CA PHE A 62 7.23 0.20 -14.74
C PHE A 62 6.67 -0.86 -15.71
N PRO A 63 7.36 -2.00 -15.87
CA PRO A 63 6.88 -3.07 -16.73
C PRO A 63 5.62 -3.71 -16.12
N TRP A 64 4.59 -3.85 -16.95
CA TRP A 64 3.43 -4.66 -16.61
C TRP A 64 3.78 -6.14 -16.80
N PRO A 65 3.61 -7.02 -15.80
CA PRO A 65 3.93 -8.43 -15.97
C PRO A 65 2.96 -9.09 -16.96
N GLU A 66 3.47 -9.78 -17.98
CA GLU A 66 2.67 -10.35 -19.07
C GLU A 66 1.56 -11.30 -18.60
N ASP A 67 1.81 -12.07 -17.55
CA ASP A 67 0.86 -13.07 -17.01
C ASP A 67 0.11 -12.60 -15.74
N PHE A 68 0.17 -11.30 -15.39
CA PHE A 68 -0.47 -10.81 -14.18
C PHE A 68 -1.99 -10.62 -14.38
N SER A 69 -2.79 -11.47 -13.73
CA SER A 69 -4.23 -11.27 -13.56
C SER A 69 -4.55 -10.74 -12.17
N LEU A 70 -5.04 -9.49 -12.11
CA LEU A 70 -5.48 -8.85 -10.88
C LEU A 70 -6.54 -9.69 -10.15
N LEU A 71 -7.52 -10.22 -10.90
CA LEU A 71 -8.59 -11.05 -10.35
C LEU A 71 -8.03 -12.36 -9.75
N ALA A 72 -7.15 -13.06 -10.48
CA ALA A 72 -6.57 -14.31 -10.00
C ALA A 72 -5.69 -14.12 -8.75
N HIS A 73 -4.98 -12.99 -8.66
CA HIS A 73 -4.17 -12.65 -7.50
C HIS A 73 -5.04 -12.44 -6.23
N LEU A 74 -6.20 -11.81 -6.37
CA LEU A 74 -7.11 -11.54 -5.26
C LEU A 74 -7.86 -12.78 -4.78
N THR A 75 -8.24 -13.68 -5.68
CA THR A 75 -8.86 -14.96 -5.30
C THR A 75 -7.93 -15.81 -4.44
N ARG A 76 -6.60 -15.66 -4.59
CA ARG A 76 -5.60 -16.42 -3.83
C ARG A 76 -5.16 -15.76 -2.51
N SER A 77 -5.36 -14.45 -2.33
CA SER A 77 -4.77 -13.71 -1.19
C SER A 77 -5.63 -13.70 0.09
N SER A 78 -6.49 -14.71 0.28
CA SER A 78 -7.43 -14.84 1.40
C SER A 78 -6.79 -15.30 2.72
N VAL A 79 -5.69 -14.71 3.15
CA VAL A 79 -5.10 -15.01 4.47
C VAL A 79 -5.13 -13.77 5.35
N PHE A 80 -6.19 -13.67 6.14
CA PHE A 80 -6.30 -12.76 7.28
C PHE A 80 -5.87 -13.54 8.53
N HIS A 81 -4.66 -13.29 9.05
CA HIS A 81 -4.32 -13.66 10.42
C HIS A 81 -4.79 -12.54 11.34
N GLY A 82 -6.07 -12.56 11.69
CA GLY A 82 -6.60 -11.77 12.80
C GLY A 82 -6.39 -12.53 14.09
N GLY A 83 -5.32 -12.22 14.83
CA GLY A 83 -5.23 -12.57 16.25
C GLY A 83 -6.05 -11.55 17.04
N GLY A 84 -7.04 -12.04 17.79
CA GLY A 84 -7.92 -11.24 18.65
C GLY A 84 -7.30 -10.85 19.99
#